data_AF-A0A9D5Y303-F1
#
_entry.id   AF-A0A9D5Y303-F1
#
_cell.length_a   1.000
_cell.length_b   1.000
_cell.length_c   1.000
_cell.angle_alpha   90.00
_cell.angle_beta   90.00
_cell.angle_gamma   90.00
#
_symmetry.space_group_name_H-M   'P 1'
#
loop_
_entity.id
_entity.type
_entity.pdbx_description
1 polymer ?
#
loop_
_entity_poly.entity_id
_entity_poly.type
_entity_poly.pdbx_seq_one_letter_code
_entity_poly.pdbx_strand_id
1 'polypeptide(L)'
;MENTEVTTETATEVAAPASSDVIIHASFAPDGSCLAIGESPAWASPQQWFALLSKHTVNSYRALSGGRGVFLIKRQRLEELKSMQ
;
A
#
# COMPACT_ATOMS: atom_id res chain seq x y z
N MET A 1 -34.71 -37.85 12.40
CA MET A 1 -34.28 -37.34 13.72
C MET A 1 -32.86 -36.83 13.51
N GLU A 2 -32.49 -35.58 13.65
CA GLU A 2 -33.16 -34.31 13.92
C GLU A 2 -32.01 -33.30 13.60
N ASN A 3 -32.03 -32.60 12.47
CA ASN A 3 -32.42 -31.19 12.27
C ASN A 3 -31.41 -30.15 12.82
N THR A 4 -30.99 -29.24 11.93
CA THR A 4 -30.80 -27.78 12.16
C THR A 4 -29.53 -27.38 12.94
N GLU A 5 -28.64 -26.50 12.45
CA GLU A 5 -28.85 -25.05 12.26
C GLU A 5 -28.15 -24.45 11.03
N VAL A 6 -28.96 -23.73 10.25
CA VAL A 6 -28.61 -22.60 9.37
C VAL A 6 -28.32 -21.37 10.25
N THR A 7 -27.40 -20.48 9.85
CA THR A 7 -27.40 -18.99 10.02
C THR A 7 -25.95 -18.49 9.90
N THR A 8 -25.51 -18.05 8.71
CA THR A 8 -25.26 -16.63 8.32
C THR A 8 -24.42 -15.83 9.30
N GLU A 9 -23.27 -15.33 8.81
CA GLU A 9 -22.54 -14.10 9.18
C GLU A 9 -21.10 -14.27 8.63
N THR A 10 -20.51 -13.45 7.76
CA THR A 10 -20.86 -12.12 7.30
C THR A 10 -20.12 -11.93 5.98
N ALA A 11 -20.83 -11.47 4.95
CA ALA A 11 -20.19 -10.69 3.91
C ALA A 11 -19.53 -9.50 4.61
N THR A 12 -18.23 -9.58 4.91
CA THR A 12 -17.46 -8.36 5.06
C THR A 12 -17.21 -7.83 3.65
N GLU A 13 -18.27 -7.33 3.05
CA GLU A 13 -18.18 -6.07 2.34
C GLU A 13 -17.58 -5.10 3.37
N VAL A 14 -16.25 -4.97 3.39
CA VAL A 14 -15.63 -3.80 3.99
C VAL A 14 -16.11 -2.69 3.08
N ALA A 15 -17.20 -2.05 3.52
CA ALA A 15 -17.70 -0.77 3.09
C ALA A 15 -16.59 0.00 2.40
N ALA A 16 -16.79 0.42 1.13
CA ALA A 16 -15.90 1.30 0.39
C ALA A 16 -15.17 2.24 1.37
N PRO A 17 -13.93 1.94 1.78
CA PRO A 17 -13.46 2.49 3.04
C PRO A 17 -13.10 3.92 2.72
N ALA A 18 -13.82 4.83 3.38
CA ALA A 18 -13.69 6.29 3.32
C ALA A 18 -12.32 6.69 2.78
N SER A 19 -12.32 7.22 1.56
CA SER A 19 -11.18 7.53 0.69
C SER A 19 -10.16 8.41 1.41
N SER A 20 -9.41 7.80 2.30
CA SER A 20 -8.38 8.43 3.09
C SER A 20 -7.09 8.23 2.31
N ASP A 21 -6.55 9.32 1.83
CA ASP A 21 -5.21 9.30 1.25
C ASP A 21 -4.22 8.87 2.35
N VAL A 22 -3.32 7.97 1.98
CA VAL A 22 -2.24 7.49 2.82
C VAL A 22 -0.97 8.16 2.34
N ILE A 23 -0.20 8.68 3.29
CA ILE A 23 1.12 9.24 3.05
C ILE A 23 2.14 8.15 3.35
N ILE A 24 2.87 7.71 2.34
CA ILE A 24 3.93 6.72 2.48
C ILE A 24 5.27 7.44 2.40
N HIS A 25 6.04 7.40 3.48
CA HIS A 25 7.39 7.96 3.52
C HIS A 25 8.40 6.98 2.89
N ALA A 26 9.28 7.50 2.05
CA ALA A 26 10.43 6.81 1.48
C ALA A 26 11.71 7.57 1.83
N SER A 27 12.77 6.84 2.14
CA SER A 27 14.11 7.37 2.39
C SER A 27 15.12 6.72 1.45
N PHE A 28 16.10 7.48 1.01
CA PHE A 28 17.07 7.10 -0.02
C PHE A 28 18.49 7.39 0.47
N ALA A 29 19.42 6.53 0.09
CA ALA A 29 20.84 6.73 0.27
C ALA A 29 21.39 7.75 -0.74
N PRO A 30 22.60 8.28 -0.52
CA PRO A 30 23.24 9.23 -1.44
C PRO A 30 23.48 8.68 -2.86
N ASP A 31 23.54 7.36 -3.01
CA ASP A 31 23.65 6.65 -4.30
C ASP A 31 22.29 6.55 -5.05
N GLY A 32 21.18 6.97 -4.42
CA GLY A 32 19.83 6.90 -4.95
C GLY A 32 19.07 5.61 -4.58
N SER A 33 19.68 4.68 -3.84
CA SER A 33 19.04 3.44 -3.40
C SER A 33 17.98 3.70 -2.32
N CYS A 34 16.79 3.11 -2.45
CA CYS A 34 15.74 3.20 -1.44
C CYS A 34 16.14 2.39 -0.21
N LEU A 35 16.38 3.08 0.91
CA LEU A 35 16.77 2.47 2.17
C LEU A 35 15.58 1.90 2.93
N ALA A 36 14.49 2.66 2.97
CA ALA A 36 13.30 2.32 3.71
C ALA A 36 12.09 2.98 3.07
N ILE A 37 10.96 2.28 3.09
CA ILE A 37 9.68 2.78 2.61
C ILE A 37 8.56 2.21 3.46
N GLY A 38 7.63 3.07 3.87
CA GLY A 38 6.48 2.67 4.66
C GLY A 38 5.52 1.78 3.87
N GLU A 39 4.62 1.10 4.58
CA GLU A 39 3.55 0.28 3.98
C GLU A 39 4.05 -0.81 3.02
N SER A 40 5.34 -1.18 3.09
CA SER A 40 5.91 -2.26 2.27
C SER A 40 5.40 -3.61 2.75
N PRO A 41 4.89 -4.46 1.85
CA PRO A 41 4.53 -5.83 2.19
C PRO A 41 5.78 -6.68 2.44
N ALA A 42 5.64 -7.77 3.21
CA ALA A 42 6.77 -8.63 3.61
C ALA A 42 7.48 -9.32 2.43
N TRP A 43 6.80 -9.45 1.28
CA TRP A 43 7.36 -10.05 0.06
C TRP A 43 8.22 -9.08 -0.77
N ALA A 44 8.11 -7.76 -0.54
CA ALA A 44 8.80 -6.75 -1.32
C ALA A 44 9.98 -6.15 -0.55
N SER A 45 11.15 -6.06 -1.19
CA SER A 45 12.22 -5.19 -0.70
C SER A 45 11.82 -3.71 -0.85
N PRO A 46 12.40 -2.78 -0.05
CA PRO A 46 12.11 -1.35 -0.15
C PRO A 46 12.26 -0.79 -1.58
N GLN A 47 13.30 -1.21 -2.29
CA GLN A 47 13.54 -0.82 -3.68
C GLN A 47 12.48 -1.35 -4.63
N GLN A 48 12.08 -2.62 -4.50
CA GLN A 48 11.03 -3.22 -5.33
C GLN A 48 9.68 -2.56 -5.07
N TRP A 49 9.37 -2.29 -3.80
CA TRP A 49 8.13 -1.63 -3.42
C TRP A 49 8.06 -0.20 -3.95
N PHE A 50 9.16 0.57 -3.85
CA PHE A 50 9.25 1.89 -4.46
C PHE A 50 9.01 1.83 -5.98
N ALA A 51 9.68 0.92 -6.68
CA ALA A 51 9.52 0.77 -8.13
C ALA A 51 8.07 0.40 -8.52
N LEU A 52 7.42 -0.47 -7.74
CA LEU A 52 6.02 -0.84 -7.93
C LEU A 52 5.08 0.36 -7.73
N LEU A 53 5.23 1.10 -6.62
CA LEU A 53 4.46 2.32 -6.35
C LEU A 53 4.65 3.35 -7.48
N SER A 54 5.89 3.62 -7.89
CA SER A 54 6.19 4.56 -8.97
C SER A 54 5.59 4.13 -10.32
N LYS A 55 5.55 2.82 -10.61
CA LYS A 55 4.98 2.29 -11.85
C LYS A 55 3.45 2.37 -11.87
N HIS A 56 2.81 2.18 -10.72
CA HIS A 56 1.36 2.03 -10.63
C HIS A 56 0.61 3.24 -10.08
N THR A 57 1.34 4.29 -9.67
CA THR A 57 0.76 5.54 -9.17
C THR A 57 1.34 6.71 -9.96
N VAL A 58 0.47 7.45 -10.65
CA VAL A 58 0.87 8.59 -11.49
C VAL A 58 0.63 9.87 -10.70
N ASN A 59 1.59 10.80 -10.71
CA ASN A 59 1.53 12.08 -9.99
C ASN A 59 1.33 12.00 -8.46
N SER A 60 1.49 10.80 -7.88
CA SER A 60 1.38 10.57 -6.43
C SER A 60 2.70 10.76 -5.68
N TYR A 61 3.83 10.72 -6.38
CA TYR A 61 5.15 10.84 -5.76
C TYR A 61 5.61 12.29 -5.67
N ARG A 62 6.07 12.70 -4.49
CA ARG A 62 6.72 13.98 -4.23
C ARG A 62 8.08 13.74 -3.62
N ALA A 63 9.14 14.08 -4.36
CA ALA A 63 10.49 14.12 -3.84
C ALA A 63 10.65 15.27 -2.84
N LEU A 64 11.39 15.02 -1.76
CA LEU A 64 11.76 15.98 -0.72
C LEU A 64 13.29 16.11 -0.66
N SER A 65 13.80 17.19 -0.08
CA SER A 65 15.24 17.40 0.06
C SER A 65 15.89 16.43 1.05
N GLY A 66 17.13 16.04 0.73
CA GLY A 66 17.97 15.18 1.59
C GLY A 66 17.61 13.70 1.52
N GLY A 67 17.36 13.17 0.32
CA GLY A 67 17.12 11.74 0.12
C GLY A 67 15.79 11.27 0.72
N ARG A 68 14.75 12.09 0.69
CA ARG A 68 13.42 11.73 1.21
C ARG A 68 12.39 11.87 0.11
N GLY A 69 11.31 11.12 0.21
CA GLY A 69 10.18 11.20 -0.69
C GLY A 69 8.91 10.79 0.02
N VAL A 70 7.77 11.21 -0.53
CA VAL A 70 6.46 10.76 -0.06
C VAL A 70 5.58 10.35 -1.23
N PHE A 71 4.78 9.31 -1.04
CA PHE A 71 3.68 8.98 -1.93
C PHE A 71 2.36 9.36 -1.28
N LEU A 72 1.50 10.02 -2.04
CA LEU A 72 0.11 10.32 -1.71
C LEU A 72 -0.78 9.42 -2.54
N ILE A 73 -1.28 8.34 -1.94
CA ILE A 73 -2.08 7.34 -2.65
C ILE A 73 -3.32 6.97 -1.84
N LYS A 74 -4.41 6.63 -2.51
CA LYS A 74 -5.63 6.16 -1.84
C LYS A 74 -5.37 4.82 -1.15
N ARG A 75 -5.88 4.65 0.08
CA ARG A 75 -5.77 3.38 0.82
C ARG A 75 -6.21 2.16 0.02
N GLN A 76 -7.31 2.25 -0.73
CA GLN A 76 -7.77 1.15 -1.58
C GLN A 76 -6.69 0.74 -2.61
N ARG A 77 -6.04 1.73 -3.24
CA ARG A 77 -5.00 1.47 -4.23
C ARG A 77 -3.77 0.82 -3.59
N LEU A 78 -3.42 1.22 -2.38
CA LEU A 78 -2.33 0.61 -1.61
C LEU A 78 -2.58 -0.89 -1.39
N GLU A 79 -3.77 -1.26 -0.92
CA GLU A 79 -4.13 -2.65 -0.64
C GLU A 79 -4.20 -3.51 -1.91
N GLU A 80 -4.68 -2.94 -3.03
CA GLU A 80 -4.59 -3.57 -4.34
C GLU A 80 -3.13 -3.89 -4.70
N LEU A 81 -2.22 -2.93 -4.56
CA LEU A 81 -0.80 -3.09 -4.90
C LEU A 81 -0.10 -4.12 -4.00
N LYS A 82 -0.42 -4.17 -2.71
CA LYS A 82 0.11 -5.19 -1.78
C LYS A 82 -0.32 -6.61 -2.16
N SER A 83 -1.44 -6.75 -2.88
CA SER A 83 -2.01 -8.02 -3.31
C SER A 83 -1.49 -8.51 -4.68
N MET A 84 -0.66 -7.72 -5.38
CA MET A 84 -0.15 -8.03 -6.73
C MET A 84 1.10 -8.95 -6.75
N GLN A 85 1.23 -9.83 -5.76
CA GLN A 85 2.34 -10.79 -5.66
C GLN A 85 2.39 -11.76 -6.85
#